data_AF-A0A656HGT4-F1
#
_entry.id   AF-A0A656HGT4-F1
#
_cell.length_a   1.000
_cell.length_b   1.000
_cell.length_c   1.000
_cell.angle_alpha   90.00
_cell.angle_beta   90.00
_cell.angle_gamma   90.00
#
_symmetry.space_group_name_H-M   'P 1'
#
loop_
_entity.id
_entity.type
_entity.pdbx_description
1 polymer ?
#
loop_
_entity_poly.entity_id
_entity_poly.type
_entity_poly.pdbx_seq_one_letter_code
_entity_poly.pdbx_strand_id
1 'polypeptide(L)'
;MPQLFSADWMNELKDLWNADPDVKDKLAAINFNSVITCGIKGEDKPLGVFVVENGECVRAGDYAGETPDWDMRAARKDWMKWTQEPLGMVGLGTAYTFGKLKFLSGDYGAMIKNPAMAGPFIKSFALMAKIDTQ
;
A
#
# COMPACT_ATOMS: atom_id res chain seq x y z
N MET A 1 9.49 -13.38 -10.85
CA MET A 1 8.50 -12.29 -10.75
C MET A 1 7.29 -12.82 -10.01
N PRO A 2 7.06 -12.42 -8.76
CA PRO A 2 5.85 -12.81 -8.06
C PRO A 2 4.63 -12.10 -8.69
N GLN A 3 3.48 -12.77 -8.62
CA GLN A 3 2.21 -12.21 -9.10
C GLN A 3 1.80 -11.03 -8.20
N LEU A 4 1.28 -9.95 -8.79
CA LEU A 4 0.76 -8.81 -8.02
C LEU A 4 -0.15 -9.26 -6.87
N PHE A 5 0.19 -8.86 -5.64
CA PHE A 5 -0.49 -9.18 -4.38
C PHE A 5 -0.48 -10.65 -3.95
N SER A 6 0.30 -11.52 -4.58
CA SER A 6 0.55 -12.87 -4.02
C SER A 6 1.33 -12.78 -2.71
N ALA A 7 1.29 -13.84 -1.91
CA ALA A 7 2.09 -13.92 -0.69
C ALA A 7 3.57 -13.56 -0.89
N ASP A 8 4.21 -14.08 -1.94
CA ASP A 8 5.61 -13.79 -2.26
C ASP A 8 5.83 -12.29 -2.54
N TRP A 9 4.96 -11.69 -3.36
CA TRP A 9 5.03 -10.27 -3.70
C TRP A 9 4.85 -9.39 -2.46
N MET A 10 3.89 -9.73 -1.61
CA MET A 10 3.59 -9.00 -0.38
C MET A 10 4.76 -9.08 0.62
N ASN A 11 5.41 -10.24 0.73
CA ASN A 11 6.59 -10.40 1.59
C ASN A 11 7.81 -9.64 1.04
N GLU A 12 8.00 -9.59 -0.28
CA GLU A 12 9.07 -8.78 -0.87
C GLU A 12 8.85 -7.28 -0.62
N LEU A 13 7.60 -6.80 -0.73
CA LEU A 13 7.25 -5.42 -0.35
C LEU A 13 7.53 -5.15 1.13
N LYS A 14 7.25 -6.11 2.01
CA LYS A 14 7.52 -6.01 3.46
C LYS A 14 9.02 -5.85 3.71
N ASP A 15 9.85 -6.65 3.06
CA ASP A 15 11.31 -6.57 3.24
C ASP A 15 11.85 -5.20 2.77
N LEU A 16 11.38 -4.72 1.61
CA LEU A 16 11.71 -3.40 1.09
C LEU A 16 11.24 -2.27 2.01
N TRP A 17 10.05 -2.39 2.60
CA TRP A 17 9.49 -1.44 3.55
C TRP A 17 10.34 -1.35 4.82
N ASN A 18 10.66 -2.50 5.42
CA ASN A 18 11.39 -2.56 6.68
C ASN A 18 12.86 -2.15 6.53
N ALA A 19 13.40 -2.26 5.31
CA ALA A 19 14.73 -1.80 4.94
C ALA A 19 14.80 -0.30 4.62
N ASP A 20 13.67 0.38 4.38
CA ASP A 20 13.65 1.82 4.05
C ASP A 20 13.38 2.68 5.31
N PRO A 21 14.39 3.36 5.87
CA PRO A 21 14.23 4.19 7.07
C PRO A 21 13.33 5.41 6.83
N ASP A 22 13.20 5.89 5.59
CA ASP A 22 12.27 6.97 5.28
C ASP A 22 10.81 6.54 5.30
N VAL A 23 10.54 5.24 5.37
CA VAL A 23 9.21 4.68 5.55
C VAL A 23 9.07 4.21 6.99
N LYS A 24 9.85 3.20 7.39
CA LYS A 24 9.73 2.57 8.70
C LYS A 24 9.94 3.56 9.84
N ASP A 25 11.06 4.29 9.87
CA ASP A 25 11.40 5.13 11.03
C ASP A 25 10.47 6.34 11.14
N LYS A 26 10.00 6.88 9.99
CA LYS A 26 9.03 7.99 9.99
C LYS A 26 7.66 7.57 10.52
N LEU A 27 7.23 6.35 10.19
CA LEU A 27 5.98 5.80 10.70
C LEU A 27 6.11 5.34 12.16
N ALA A 28 7.28 4.85 12.57
CA ALA A 28 7.59 4.54 13.95
C ALA A 28 7.56 5.79 14.84
N ALA A 29 8.06 6.93 14.34
CA ALA A 29 8.04 8.20 15.08
C ALA A 29 6.62 8.69 15.46
N ILE A 30 5.59 8.21 14.77
CA ILE A 30 4.18 8.50 15.08
C ILE A 30 3.43 7.30 15.68
N ASN A 31 4.14 6.23 16.06
CA ASN A 31 3.58 4.96 16.52
C ASN A 31 2.49 4.43 15.58
N PHE A 32 2.75 4.45 14.28
CA PHE A 32 1.77 4.02 13.29
C PHE A 32 1.53 2.51 13.40
N ASN A 33 0.27 2.14 13.60
CA ASN A 33 -0.19 0.75 13.61
C ASN A 33 -1.36 0.65 12.64
N SER A 34 -1.33 -0.33 11.75
CA SER A 34 -2.42 -0.48 10.79
C SER A 34 -2.47 -1.82 10.08
N VAL A 35 -3.68 -2.30 9.79
CA VAL A 35 -3.96 -3.37 8.85
C VAL A 35 -4.35 -2.76 7.50
N ILE A 36 -3.51 -2.97 6.50
CA ILE A 36 -3.70 -2.46 5.14
C ILE A 36 -3.96 -3.65 4.21
N THR A 37 -5.04 -3.59 3.45
CA THR A 37 -5.35 -4.59 2.42
C THR A 37 -5.32 -3.97 1.03
N CYS A 38 -4.91 -4.77 0.05
CA CYS A 38 -4.81 -4.38 -1.34
C CYS A 38 -5.55 -5.39 -2.22
N GLY A 39 -6.25 -4.91 -3.24
CA GLY A 39 -6.93 -5.81 -4.17
C GLY A 39 -7.43 -5.13 -5.44
N ILE A 40 -8.24 -5.88 -6.18
CA ILE A 40 -8.81 -5.42 -7.44
C ILE A 40 -10.15 -4.72 -7.18
N LYS A 41 -10.36 -3.61 -7.88
CA LYS A 41 -11.62 -2.85 -7.83
C LYS A 41 -12.77 -3.69 -8.40
N GLY A 42 -13.83 -3.84 -7.61
CA GLY A 42 -15.03 -4.59 -7.97
C GLY A 42 -15.02 -6.03 -7.47
N GLU A 43 -13.90 -6.53 -6.96
CA GLU A 43 -13.86 -7.80 -6.24
C GLU A 43 -14.29 -7.61 -4.79
N ASP A 44 -14.98 -8.62 -4.25
CA ASP A 44 -15.51 -8.63 -2.90
C ASP A 44 -14.39 -8.62 -1.85
N LYS A 45 -13.38 -9.47 -2.04
CA LYS A 45 -12.27 -9.66 -1.09
C LYS A 45 -10.97 -9.07 -1.60
N PRO A 46 -10.11 -8.53 -0.71
CA PRO A 46 -8.77 -8.14 -1.09
C PRO A 46 -7.93 -9.38 -1.37
N LEU A 47 -6.79 -9.17 -2.04
CA LEU A 47 -5.88 -10.25 -2.40
C LEU A 47 -4.75 -10.34 -1.39
N GLY A 48 -4.13 -9.20 -1.08
CA GLY A 48 -3.00 -9.11 -0.17
C GLY A 48 -3.34 -8.35 1.10
N VAL A 49 -2.64 -8.69 2.17
CA VAL A 49 -2.67 -7.99 3.46
C VAL A 49 -1.26 -7.59 3.89
N PHE A 50 -1.18 -6.46 4.58
CA PHE A 50 0.03 -5.83 5.07
C PHE A 50 -0.24 -5.22 6.44
N VAL A 51 0.33 -5.80 7.48
CA VAL A 51 0.12 -5.42 8.89
C VAL A 51 1.36 -4.71 9.39
N VAL A 52 1.17 -3.47 9.81
CA VAL A 52 2.21 -2.59 10.33
C VAL A 52 2.01 -2.39 11.82
N GLU A 53 3.06 -2.61 12.59
CA GLU A 53 3.13 -2.30 14.02
C GLU A 53 4.33 -1.39 14.28
N ASN A 54 4.06 -0.26 14.93
CA ASN A 54 5.06 0.78 15.21
C ASN A 54 5.92 1.16 13.98
N GLY A 55 5.28 1.30 12.81
CA GLY A 55 5.94 1.62 11.54
C GLY A 55 6.64 0.45 10.83
N GLU A 56 6.83 -0.69 11.48
CA GLU A 56 7.41 -1.90 10.89
C GLU A 56 6.32 -2.84 10.36
N CYS A 57 6.50 -3.37 9.15
CA CYS A 57 5.62 -4.41 8.65
C CYS A 57 5.97 -5.74 9.29
N VAL A 58 5.14 -6.19 10.23
CA VAL A 58 5.33 -7.45 10.96
C VAL A 58 4.76 -8.63 10.20
N ARG A 59 3.73 -8.44 9.37
CA ARG A 59 3.10 -9.50 8.58
C ARG A 59 2.67 -8.99 7.20
N ALA A 60 3.00 -9.76 6.16
CA ALA A 60 2.51 -9.55 4.81
C ALA A 60 2.22 -10.90 4.16
N GLY A 61 1.23 -10.95 3.27
CA GLY A 61 0.88 -12.19 2.59
C GLY A 61 -0.51 -12.16 1.97
N ASP A 62 -1.06 -13.35 1.74
CA ASP A 62 -2.44 -13.51 1.29
C ASP A 62 -3.42 -12.99 2.35
N TYR A 63 -4.49 -12.36 1.88
CA TYR A 63 -5.59 -11.95 2.74
C TYR A 63 -6.31 -13.17 3.34
N ALA A 64 -6.49 -13.16 4.67
CA ALA A 64 -7.06 -14.27 5.43
C ALA A 64 -8.32 -13.89 6.23
N GLY A 65 -8.94 -12.74 5.95
CA GLY A 65 -10.15 -12.28 6.63
C GLY A 65 -9.90 -11.20 7.68
N GLU A 66 -8.74 -10.55 7.66
CA GLU A 66 -8.41 -9.45 8.55
C GLU A 66 -9.38 -8.28 8.36
N THR A 67 -9.63 -7.53 9.43
CA THR A 67 -10.38 -6.27 9.36
C THR A 67 -9.41 -5.16 8.96
N PRO A 68 -9.54 -4.57 7.76
CA PRO A 68 -8.62 -3.53 7.32
C PRO A 68 -8.96 -2.18 7.97
N ASP A 69 -7.94 -1.48 8.46
CA ASP A 69 -8.04 -0.03 8.68
C ASP A 69 -8.02 0.71 7.33
N TRP A 70 -7.28 0.17 6.36
CA TRP A 70 -7.19 0.67 4.99
C TRP A 70 -7.46 -0.44 4.00
N ASP A 71 -8.43 -0.22 3.11
CA ASP A 71 -8.69 -1.16 2.01
C ASP A 71 -8.56 -0.47 0.65
N MET A 72 -7.46 -0.73 -0.04
CA MET A 72 -7.09 -0.09 -1.31
C MET A 72 -7.42 -0.94 -2.52
N ARG A 73 -8.21 -0.39 -3.44
CA ARG A 73 -8.70 -1.08 -4.64
C ARG A 73 -8.46 -0.29 -5.91
N ALA A 74 -7.88 -0.93 -6.91
CA ALA A 74 -7.74 -0.37 -8.25
C ALA A 74 -7.88 -1.46 -9.32
N ALA A 75 -8.00 -1.08 -10.59
CA ALA A 75 -7.96 -2.08 -11.65
C ALA A 75 -6.55 -2.66 -11.75
N ARG A 76 -6.42 -3.94 -12.13
CA ARG A 76 -5.10 -4.60 -12.28
C ARG A 76 -4.15 -3.80 -13.18
N LYS A 77 -4.66 -3.25 -14.30
CA LYS A 77 -3.86 -2.41 -15.21
C LYS A 77 -3.29 -1.15 -14.55
N ASP A 78 -4.01 -0.55 -13.60
CA ASP A 78 -3.56 0.65 -12.90
C ASP A 78 -2.50 0.27 -11.87
N TRP A 79 -2.69 -0.83 -11.14
CA TRP A 79 -1.65 -1.38 -10.25
C TRP A 79 -0.37 -1.72 -10.99
N MET A 80 -0.45 -2.49 -12.08
CA MET A 80 0.71 -2.83 -12.92
C MET A 80 1.40 -1.59 -13.48
N LYS A 81 0.62 -0.54 -13.81
CA LYS A 81 1.21 0.73 -14.19
C LYS A 81 2.02 1.32 -13.04
N TRP A 82 1.51 1.28 -11.81
CA TRP A 82 2.18 1.88 -10.65
C TRP A 82 3.37 1.07 -10.14
N THR A 83 3.48 -0.22 -10.46
CA THR A 83 4.70 -1.00 -10.25
C THR A 83 5.79 -0.69 -11.29
N GLN A 84 5.50 0.12 -12.33
CA GLN A 84 6.49 0.57 -13.32
C GLN A 84 6.73 2.08 -13.21
N GLU A 85 5.66 2.84 -13.02
CA GLU A 85 5.62 4.29 -12.88
C GLU A 85 4.98 4.64 -11.53
N PRO A 86 5.78 4.69 -10.44
CA PRO A 86 5.25 4.89 -9.10
C PRO A 86 4.52 6.23 -8.98
N LEU A 87 3.42 6.23 -8.22
CA LEU A 87 2.64 7.44 -7.98
C LEU A 87 3.41 8.42 -7.10
N GLY A 88 3.46 9.69 -7.52
CA GLY A 88 3.74 10.82 -6.63
C GLY A 88 2.46 11.44 -6.07
N MET A 89 2.59 12.50 -5.25
CA MET A 89 1.47 13.28 -4.66
C MET A 89 0.37 13.60 -5.68
N VAL A 90 0.76 14.17 -6.84
CA VAL A 90 -0.18 14.61 -7.89
C VAL A 90 -0.88 13.41 -8.53
N GLY A 91 -0.13 12.33 -8.79
CA GLY A 91 -0.67 11.11 -9.38
C GLY A 91 -1.67 10.42 -8.45
N LEU A 92 -1.37 10.38 -7.16
CA LEU A 92 -2.25 9.83 -6.13
C LEU A 92 -3.56 10.62 -6.03
N GLY A 93 -3.49 11.96 -5.93
CA GLY A 93 -4.68 12.81 -5.91
C GLY A 93 -5.56 12.64 -7.15
N THR A 94 -4.92 12.53 -8.32
CA THR A 94 -5.59 12.24 -9.59
C THR A 94 -6.27 10.87 -9.58
N ALA A 95 -5.55 9.82 -9.16
CA ALA A 95 -6.07 8.46 -9.11
C ALA A 95 -7.28 8.34 -8.16
N TYR A 96 -7.23 9.02 -7.01
CA TYR A 96 -8.34 9.06 -6.06
C TYR A 96 -9.55 9.82 -6.64
N THR A 97 -9.34 11.03 -7.14
CA THR A 97 -10.42 11.92 -7.63
C THR A 97 -11.16 11.30 -8.82
N PHE A 98 -10.44 10.69 -9.76
CA PHE A 98 -11.04 9.98 -10.89
C PHE A 98 -11.48 8.55 -10.54
N GLY A 99 -11.33 8.12 -9.29
CA GLY A 99 -11.79 6.83 -8.78
C GLY A 99 -11.06 5.63 -9.38
N LYS A 100 -9.83 5.80 -9.86
CA LYS A 100 -8.92 4.71 -10.26
C LYS A 100 -8.43 3.96 -9.02
N LEU A 101 -7.99 4.69 -8.01
CA LEU A 101 -7.73 4.16 -6.67
C LEU A 101 -8.93 4.47 -5.77
N LYS A 102 -9.47 3.43 -5.14
CA LYS A 102 -10.58 3.50 -4.20
C LYS A 102 -10.09 3.05 -2.84
N PHE A 103 -10.59 3.72 -1.81
CA PHE A 103 -10.43 3.32 -0.41
C PHE A 103 -11.80 2.86 0.05
N LEU A 104 -11.98 1.54 0.24
CA LEU A 104 -13.22 1.01 0.81
C LEU A 104 -13.25 1.16 2.33
N SER A 105 -12.07 1.29 2.94
CA SER A 105 -11.86 1.66 4.34
C SER A 105 -10.64 2.58 4.45
N GLY A 106 -10.62 3.40 5.49
CA GLY A 106 -9.60 4.41 5.75
C GLY A 106 -9.97 5.82 5.24
N ASP A 107 -9.44 6.85 5.93
CA ASP A 107 -9.69 8.26 5.59
C ASP A 107 -8.55 8.84 4.75
N TYR A 108 -8.64 8.66 3.43
CA TYR A 108 -7.67 9.23 2.49
C TYR A 108 -7.48 10.75 2.67
N GLY A 109 -8.56 11.47 2.97
CA GLY A 109 -8.53 12.94 3.11
C GLY A 109 -7.74 13.39 4.33
N ALA A 110 -7.88 12.69 5.46
CA ALA A 110 -7.06 12.94 6.64
C ALA A 110 -5.60 12.52 6.42
N MET A 111 -5.37 11.36 5.78
CA MET A 111 -4.02 10.84 5.52
C MET A 111 -3.21 11.79 4.62
N ILE A 112 -3.77 12.27 3.51
CA ILE A 112 -3.03 13.13 2.58
C ILE A 112 -2.71 14.52 3.16
N LYS A 113 -3.49 14.96 4.16
CA LYS A 113 -3.25 16.22 4.90
C LYS A 113 -2.20 16.07 5.99
N ASN A 114 -1.88 14.85 6.42
CA ASN A 114 -0.86 14.59 7.41
C ASN A 114 0.48 14.26 6.71
N PRO A 115 1.47 15.18 6.71
CA PRO A 115 2.73 14.95 6.01
C PRO A 115 3.51 13.72 6.52
N ALA A 116 3.35 13.40 7.82
CA ALA A 116 4.00 12.24 8.44
C ALA A 116 3.43 10.90 7.95
N MET A 117 2.21 10.89 7.38
CA MET A 117 1.61 9.71 6.76
C MET A 117 1.69 9.74 5.23
N ALA A 118 1.38 10.89 4.61
CA ALA A 118 1.37 11.06 3.17
C ALA A 118 2.74 10.75 2.53
N GLY A 119 3.83 11.18 3.17
CA GLY A 119 5.19 10.92 2.70
C GLY A 119 5.51 9.43 2.61
N PRO A 120 5.46 8.68 3.72
CA PRO A 120 5.65 7.23 3.71
C PRO A 120 4.68 6.48 2.80
N PHE A 121 3.40 6.89 2.74
CA PHE A 121 2.40 6.28 1.86
C PHE A 121 2.77 6.43 0.38
N ILE A 122 3.26 7.58 -0.05
CA ILE A 122 3.74 7.77 -1.44
C ILE A 122 5.01 6.96 -1.69
N LYS A 123 5.91 6.90 -0.71
CA LYS A 123 7.12 6.07 -0.82
C LYS A 123 6.80 4.59 -0.97
N SER A 124 5.70 4.08 -0.40
CA SER A 124 5.29 2.68 -0.62
C SER A 124 5.06 2.35 -2.09
N PHE A 125 4.53 3.28 -2.89
CA PHE A 125 4.41 3.09 -4.34
C PHE A 125 5.77 3.00 -5.03
N ALA A 126 6.75 3.79 -4.59
CA ALA A 126 8.13 3.70 -5.09
C ALA A 126 8.80 2.37 -4.70
N LEU A 127 8.44 1.78 -3.56
CA LEU A 127 8.92 0.44 -3.17
C LEU A 127 8.29 -0.65 -4.02
N MET A 128 6.99 -0.56 -4.33
CA MET A 128 6.33 -1.50 -5.25
C MET A 128 7.03 -1.54 -6.62
N ALA A 129 7.54 -0.40 -7.10
CA ALA A 129 8.25 -0.33 -8.37
C ALA A 129 9.65 -0.99 -8.37
N LYS A 130 10.15 -1.40 -7.20
CA LYS A 130 11.39 -2.19 -7.09
C LYS A 130 11.15 -3.70 -7.22
N ILE A 131 9.89 -4.14 -7.21
CA ILE A 131 9.50 -5.55 -7.30
C ILE A 131 9.23 -5.87 -8.77
N ASP A 132 9.96 -6.83 -9.33
CA ASP A 132 9.76 -7.30 -10.69
C ASP A 132 8.46 -8.13 -10.76
N THR A 133 7.35 -7.47 -11.13
CA THR A 133 5.97 -7.95 -10.91
C THR A 133 5.35 -8.54 -12.17
N GLN A 134 4.61 -9.66 -12.04
CA GLN A 134 3.89 -10.35 -13.12
C GLN A 134 2.36 -10.13 -13.13
#